data_AF-A0AA40T4K3-F1
#
_entry.id   AF-A0AA40T4K3-F1
#
_cell.length_a   1.000
_cell.length_b   1.000
_cell.length_c   1.000
_cell.angle_alpha   90.00
_cell.angle_beta   90.00
_cell.angle_gamma   90.00
#
_symmetry.space_group_name_H-M   'P 1'
#
loop_
_entity.id
_entity.type
_entity.pdbx_description
1 polymer ?
#
loop_
_entity_poly.entity_id
_entity_poly.type
_entity_poly.pdbx_seq_one_letter_code
_entity_poly.pdbx_strand_id
1 'polypeptide(L)'
;MSRSSFLASGTPQIQQSILDFYLQKADRFRAYFPGGEELSGSRPDFLALEGVSVQPWSGMMGCIVVEGTLTPAAKALIRERGNFDEDGCYHSLQLWSYELVNETEVLLRIEDFSVWIVFATLDELQSLEKQKLPVSEWQEISLESEEGVTPLPMDASDLKQTAQAIKEVFFPKHE
;
A
#
# COMPACT_ATOMS: atom_id res chain seq x y z
N MET A 1 -12.05 -18.19 -3.29
CA MET A 1 -11.51 -18.90 -2.11
C MET A 1 -11.19 -17.82 -1.08
N SER A 2 -11.38 -18.05 0.23
CA SER A 2 -11.04 -17.02 1.21
C SER A 2 -9.52 -16.87 1.31
N ARG A 3 -9.02 -15.62 1.29
CA ARG A 3 -7.62 -15.28 1.55
C ARG A 3 -7.47 -14.80 2.99
N SER A 4 -6.39 -15.22 3.66
CA SER A 4 -5.96 -14.65 4.94
C SER A 4 -4.89 -13.60 4.68
N SER A 5 -4.84 -12.56 5.51
CA SER A 5 -3.84 -11.49 5.45
C SER A 5 -2.74 -11.71 6.48
N PHE A 6 -1.50 -11.51 6.06
CA PHE A 6 -0.31 -11.73 6.88
C PHE A 6 0.65 -10.55 6.77
N LEU A 7 1.18 -10.11 7.90
CA LEU A 7 2.36 -9.24 7.93
C LEU A 7 3.59 -10.11 7.70
N ALA A 8 4.24 -9.92 6.54
CA ALA A 8 5.42 -10.66 6.15
C ALA A 8 6.69 -9.90 6.59
N SER A 9 7.51 -10.55 7.40
CA SER A 9 8.86 -10.10 7.73
C SER A 9 9.90 -10.90 6.95
N GLY A 10 11.05 -10.31 6.65
CA GLY A 10 12.13 -11.02 6.00
C GLY A 10 13.32 -10.13 5.64
N THR A 11 14.39 -10.77 5.18
CA THR A 11 15.52 -10.08 4.57
C THR A 11 15.13 -9.56 3.17
N PRO A 12 15.92 -8.66 2.55
CA PRO A 12 15.69 -8.22 1.18
C PRO A 12 15.51 -9.36 0.17
N GLN A 13 16.22 -10.48 0.35
CA GLN A 13 16.10 -11.67 -0.52
C GLN A 13 14.74 -12.38 -0.36
N ILE A 14 14.23 -12.43 0.88
CA ILE A 14 12.89 -12.99 1.17
C ILE A 14 11.81 -12.09 0.56
N GLN A 15 11.92 -10.78 0.75
CA GLN A 15 11.01 -9.79 0.17
C GLN A 15 11.00 -9.83 -1.36
N GLN A 16 12.17 -9.91 -1.99
CA GLN A 16 12.28 -10.06 -3.43
C GLN A 16 11.61 -11.36 -3.93
N SER A 17 11.78 -12.46 -3.19
CA SER A 17 11.15 -13.74 -3.53
C SER A 17 9.62 -13.71 -3.40
N ILE A 18 9.10 -13.03 -2.38
CA ILE A 18 7.66 -12.77 -2.22
C ILE A 18 7.13 -11.93 -3.40
N LEU A 19 7.84 -10.86 -3.74
CA LEU A 19 7.48 -9.98 -4.86
C LEU A 19 7.42 -10.77 -6.17
N ASP A 20 8.47 -11.54 -6.46
CA ASP A 20 8.55 -12.32 -7.69
C ASP A 20 7.44 -13.37 -7.77
N PHE A 21 7.10 -14.03 -6.66
CA PHE A 21 5.98 -14.97 -6.60
C PHE A 21 4.66 -14.30 -7.01
N TYR A 22 4.36 -13.13 -6.45
CA TYR A 22 3.09 -12.45 -6.70
C TYR A 22 3.04 -11.71 -8.04
N LEU A 23 4.18 -11.23 -8.56
CA LEU A 23 4.26 -10.68 -9.92
C LEU A 23 3.93 -11.71 -11.01
N GLN A 24 4.11 -13.01 -10.75
CA GLN A 24 3.69 -14.06 -11.69
C GLN A 24 2.19 -14.36 -11.66
N LYS A 25 1.50 -13.95 -10.59
CA LYS A 25 0.08 -14.27 -10.35
C LYS A 25 -0.85 -13.09 -10.57
N ALA A 26 -0.38 -11.89 -10.29
CA ALA A 26 -1.15 -10.68 -10.47
C ALA A 26 -1.30 -10.32 -11.96
N ASP A 27 -2.45 -9.78 -12.31
CA ASP A 27 -2.77 -9.25 -13.64
C ASP A 27 -2.71 -7.72 -13.69
N ARG A 28 -2.82 -7.05 -12.54
CA ARG A 28 -2.89 -5.60 -12.39
C ARG A 28 -2.06 -5.09 -11.22
N PHE A 29 -1.76 -3.80 -11.25
CA PHE A 29 -1.14 -3.08 -10.14
C PHE A 29 -1.93 -1.82 -9.79
N ARG A 30 -1.75 -1.35 -8.56
CA ARG A 30 -2.13 0.00 -8.12
C ARG A 30 -0.95 0.62 -7.38
N ALA A 31 -0.43 1.75 -7.86
CA ALA A 31 0.64 2.48 -7.22
C ALA A 31 0.09 3.78 -6.63
N TYR A 32 0.36 4.00 -5.33
CA TYR A 32 -0.19 5.12 -4.56
C TYR A 32 0.90 6.17 -4.38
N PHE A 33 0.62 7.39 -4.85
CA PHE A 33 1.56 8.50 -4.83
C PHE A 33 1.02 9.64 -3.96
N PRO A 34 1.66 9.93 -2.82
CA PRO A 34 1.30 11.10 -2.04
C PRO A 34 1.62 12.41 -2.78
N GLY A 35 1.05 13.52 -2.31
CA GLY A 35 1.41 14.85 -2.78
C GLY A 35 2.88 15.18 -2.46
N GLY A 36 3.55 15.91 -3.37
CA GLY A 36 4.96 16.29 -3.23
C GLY A 36 5.93 15.35 -3.97
N GLU A 37 7.15 15.83 -4.23
CA GLU A 37 8.13 15.08 -5.03
C GLU A 37 8.96 14.10 -4.20
N GLU A 38 9.14 14.34 -2.91
CA GLU A 38 10.05 13.58 -2.04
C GLU A 38 9.70 12.09 -1.98
N LEU A 39 8.40 11.78 -1.91
CA LEU A 39 7.84 10.43 -1.74
C LEU A 39 7.26 9.85 -3.05
N SER A 40 7.28 10.63 -4.13
CA SER A 40 6.65 10.31 -5.41
C SER A 40 7.63 10.40 -6.57
N GLY A 41 8.92 10.16 -6.33
CA GLY A 41 9.94 10.29 -7.37
C GLY A 41 9.77 9.30 -8.52
N SER A 42 9.17 8.13 -8.29
CA SER A 42 8.80 7.16 -9.34
C SER A 42 7.50 7.48 -10.08
N ARG A 43 6.70 8.47 -9.61
CA ARG A 43 5.41 8.82 -10.21
C ARG A 43 5.49 9.09 -11.72
N PRO A 44 6.47 9.84 -12.26
CA PRO A 44 6.55 10.09 -13.71
C PRO A 44 6.69 8.80 -14.52
N ASP A 45 7.44 7.82 -14.02
CA ASP A 45 7.67 6.55 -14.72
C ASP A 45 6.38 5.72 -14.82
N PHE A 46 5.59 5.69 -13.73
CA PHE A 46 4.31 5.01 -13.71
C PHE A 46 3.26 5.70 -14.58
N LEU A 47 3.28 7.04 -14.65
CA LEU A 47 2.40 7.80 -15.56
C LEU A 47 2.78 7.62 -17.05
N ALA A 48 4.02 7.24 -17.33
CA ALA A 48 4.50 6.99 -18.69
C ALA A 48 4.16 5.58 -19.20
N LEU A 49 3.68 4.67 -18.35
CA LEU A 49 3.25 3.34 -18.76
C LEU A 49 2.02 3.42 -19.66
N GLU A 50 1.99 2.60 -20.71
CA GLU A 50 0.82 2.51 -21.60
C GLU A 50 -0.37 1.86 -20.88
N GLY A 51 -1.56 2.41 -21.10
CA GLY A 51 -2.81 1.81 -20.62
C GLY A 51 -3.06 1.97 -19.11
N VAL A 52 -2.38 2.91 -18.45
CA VAL A 52 -2.67 3.26 -17.06
C VAL A 52 -3.85 4.21 -16.95
N SER A 53 -4.54 4.14 -15.82
CA SER A 53 -5.58 5.06 -15.40
C SER A 53 -5.17 5.74 -14.11
N VAL A 54 -5.56 7.00 -13.94
CA VAL A 54 -5.23 7.81 -12.77
C VAL A 54 -6.50 8.19 -12.05
N GLN A 55 -6.55 7.95 -10.75
CA GLN A 55 -7.66 8.27 -9.87
C GLN A 55 -7.16 9.09 -8.68
N PRO A 56 -8.00 9.94 -8.06
CA PRO A 56 -7.69 10.50 -6.75
C PRO A 56 -7.53 9.39 -5.71
N TRP A 57 -6.55 9.51 -4.82
CA TRP A 57 -6.48 8.64 -3.65
C TRP A 57 -7.54 9.07 -2.64
N SER A 58 -8.56 8.23 -2.44
CA SER A 58 -9.66 8.48 -1.50
C SER A 58 -9.13 8.89 -0.12
N GLY A 59 -9.71 9.94 0.45
CA GLY A 59 -9.33 10.47 1.76
C GLY A 59 -8.04 11.32 1.79
N MET A 60 -7.25 11.35 0.70
CA MET A 60 -5.93 11.99 0.67
C MET A 60 -5.86 13.08 -0.41
N MET A 61 -6.06 14.33 0.01
CA MET A 61 -6.04 15.50 -0.89
C MET A 61 -4.70 15.67 -1.61
N GLY A 62 -4.75 15.81 -2.94
CA GLY A 62 -3.56 16.02 -3.78
C GLY A 62 -2.74 14.76 -4.05
N CYS A 63 -3.20 13.61 -3.56
CA CYS A 63 -2.60 12.31 -3.77
C CYS A 63 -3.34 11.54 -4.87
N ILE A 64 -2.63 10.68 -5.60
CA ILE A 64 -3.19 9.92 -6.73
C ILE A 64 -2.91 8.43 -6.59
N VAL A 65 -3.72 7.63 -7.26
CA VAL A 65 -3.50 6.21 -7.52
C VAL A 65 -3.35 6.03 -9.02
N VAL A 66 -2.28 5.37 -9.44
CA VAL A 66 -2.06 4.94 -10.82
C VAL A 66 -2.32 3.45 -10.90
N GLU A 67 -3.33 3.06 -11.68
CA GLU A 67 -3.69 1.67 -11.89
C GLU A 67 -3.41 1.23 -13.31
N GLY A 68 -2.96 0.00 -13.51
CA GLY A 68 -2.72 -0.54 -14.85
C GLY A 68 -2.60 -2.05 -14.86
N THR A 69 -2.58 -2.61 -16.08
CA THR A 69 -2.27 -4.03 -16.30
C THR A 69 -0.78 -4.28 -16.06
N LEU A 70 -0.42 -5.41 -15.47
CA LEU A 70 0.96 -5.85 -15.29
C LEU A 70 1.57 -6.36 -16.60
N THR A 71 1.84 -5.44 -17.52
CA THR A 71 2.64 -5.70 -18.72
C THR A 71 4.09 -6.04 -18.36
N PRO A 72 4.90 -6.62 -19.27
CA PRO A 72 6.32 -6.84 -19.02
C PRO A 72 7.07 -5.57 -18.59
N ALA A 73 6.72 -4.40 -19.15
CA ALA A 73 7.29 -3.11 -18.78
C ALA A 73 6.90 -2.70 -17.35
N ALA A 74 5.62 -2.84 -16.98
CA ALA A 74 5.15 -2.56 -15.63
C ALA A 74 5.81 -3.48 -14.59
N LYS A 75 5.94 -4.78 -14.90
CA LYS A 75 6.63 -5.76 -14.02
C LYS A 75 8.11 -5.39 -13.84
N ALA A 76 8.79 -4.97 -14.90
CA ALA A 76 10.18 -4.53 -14.81
C ALA A 76 10.32 -3.27 -13.95
N LEU A 77 9.45 -2.28 -14.14
CA LEU A 77 9.45 -1.05 -13.35
C LEU A 77 9.20 -1.33 -11.86
N ILE A 78 8.19 -2.15 -11.52
CA ILE A 78 7.90 -2.51 -10.13
C ILE A 78 9.08 -3.24 -9.48
N ARG A 79 9.76 -4.14 -10.19
CA ARG A 79 10.98 -4.79 -9.68
C ARG A 79 12.10 -3.77 -9.43
N GLU A 80 12.36 -2.90 -10.40
CA GLU A 80 13.40 -1.90 -10.29
C GLU A 80 13.16 -0.96 -9.11
N ARG A 81 11.93 -0.46 -8.96
CA ARG A 81 11.57 0.49 -7.90
C ARG A 81 11.30 -0.17 -6.54
N GLY A 82 11.05 -1.47 -6.52
CA GLY A 82 10.86 -2.28 -5.31
C GLY A 82 12.15 -2.87 -4.74
N ASN A 83 13.29 -2.72 -5.43
CA ASN A 83 14.58 -3.19 -4.94
C ASN A 83 15.04 -2.38 -3.73
N PHE A 84 15.61 -3.09 -2.76
CA PHE A 84 16.30 -2.49 -1.63
C PHE A 84 17.70 -2.06 -2.08
N ASP A 85 18.05 -0.79 -1.85
CA ASP A 85 19.44 -0.36 -2.01
C ASP A 85 20.31 -1.07 -0.97
N GLU A 86 21.44 -1.64 -1.43
CA GLU A 86 22.41 -2.34 -0.57
C GLU A 86 22.98 -1.42 0.52
N ASP A 87 22.94 -0.11 0.31
CA ASP A 87 23.54 0.92 1.16
C ASP A 87 22.59 1.44 2.26
N GLY A 88 21.35 0.93 2.33
CA GLY A 88 20.37 1.28 3.36
C GLY A 88 19.89 2.75 3.35
N CYS A 89 20.19 3.48 2.29
CA CYS A 89 19.77 4.87 2.10
C CYS A 89 18.41 4.94 1.41
N TYR A 90 17.62 5.96 1.75
CA TYR A 90 16.36 6.26 1.08
C TYR A 90 16.62 6.60 -0.40
N HIS A 91 16.05 5.83 -1.32
CA HIS A 91 16.07 6.18 -2.74
C HIS A 91 14.73 6.83 -3.09
N SER A 92 14.79 8.08 -3.56
CA SER A 92 13.59 8.85 -3.97
C SER A 92 12.74 8.19 -5.07
N LEU A 93 13.27 7.16 -5.75
CA LEU A 93 12.58 6.40 -6.77
C LEU A 93 11.89 5.15 -6.21
N GLN A 94 12.06 4.82 -4.92
CA GLN A 94 11.35 3.71 -4.31
C GLN A 94 9.84 3.91 -4.36
N LEU A 95 9.11 2.80 -4.39
CA LEU A 95 7.66 2.81 -4.36
C LEU A 95 7.18 3.02 -2.93
N TRP A 96 6.57 4.18 -2.67
CA TRP A 96 5.96 4.51 -1.37
C TRP A 96 4.94 3.44 -0.96
N SER A 97 3.92 3.20 -1.78
CA SER A 97 2.93 2.15 -1.52
C SER A 97 2.35 1.63 -2.82
N TYR A 98 2.11 0.32 -2.88
CA TYR A 98 1.48 -0.30 -4.04
C TYR A 98 0.82 -1.64 -3.72
N GLU A 99 -0.07 -2.05 -4.61
CA GLU A 99 -0.77 -3.33 -4.58
C GLU A 99 -0.51 -4.10 -5.88
N LEU A 100 -0.36 -5.41 -5.75
CA LEU A 100 -0.51 -6.37 -6.83
C LEU A 100 -1.88 -7.03 -6.71
N VAL A 101 -2.63 -7.00 -7.80
CA VAL A 101 -4.04 -7.41 -7.84
C VAL A 101 -4.22 -8.50 -8.89
N ASN A 102 -5.09 -9.46 -8.62
CA ASN A 102 -5.62 -10.39 -9.61
C ASN A 102 -7.13 -10.24 -9.68
N GLU A 103 -7.65 -9.85 -10.85
CA GLU A 103 -9.05 -9.48 -11.04
C GLU A 103 -9.48 -8.36 -10.07
N THR A 104 -10.08 -8.72 -8.94
CA THR A 104 -10.49 -7.81 -7.87
C THR A 104 -9.80 -8.07 -6.54
N GLU A 105 -9.01 -9.13 -6.44
CA GLU A 105 -8.39 -9.57 -5.18
C GLU A 105 -6.98 -9.03 -5.06
N VAL A 106 -6.69 -8.32 -3.96
CA VAL A 106 -5.32 -7.92 -3.62
C VAL A 106 -4.54 -9.17 -3.22
N LEU A 107 -3.34 -9.34 -3.78
CA LEU A 107 -2.44 -10.47 -3.51
C LEU A 107 -1.31 -10.06 -2.57
N LEU A 108 -0.77 -8.88 -2.83
CA LEU A 108 0.34 -8.28 -2.10
C LEU A 108 0.06 -6.79 -1.99
N ARG A 109 0.27 -6.25 -0.80
CA ARG A 109 0.32 -4.82 -0.58
C ARG A 109 1.64 -4.48 0.11
N ILE A 110 2.27 -3.42 -0.35
CA ILE A 110 3.40 -2.80 0.32
C ILE A 110 2.99 -1.39 0.72
N GLU A 111 3.11 -1.07 2.00
CA GLU A 111 2.83 0.26 2.54
C GLU A 111 4.11 0.86 3.12
N ASP A 112 4.25 2.18 3.01
CA ASP A 112 5.36 2.97 3.56
C ASP A 112 6.75 2.31 3.34
N PHE A 113 6.98 1.90 2.08
CA PHE A 113 8.18 1.20 1.56
C PHE A 113 8.48 -0.19 2.15
N SER A 114 7.99 -0.50 3.35
CA SER A 114 8.60 -1.51 4.21
C SER A 114 7.59 -2.44 4.88
N VAL A 115 6.30 -2.10 4.86
CA VAL A 115 5.24 -2.91 5.44
C VAL A 115 4.70 -3.85 4.37
N TRP A 116 5.09 -5.12 4.42
CA TRP A 116 4.66 -6.14 3.46
C TRP A 116 3.45 -6.88 4.01
N ILE A 117 2.30 -6.74 3.34
CA ILE A 117 1.08 -7.45 3.65
C ILE A 117 0.78 -8.43 2.53
N VAL A 118 0.79 -9.71 2.86
CA VAL A 118 0.52 -10.81 1.93
C VAL A 118 -0.90 -11.32 2.12
N PHE A 119 -1.66 -11.42 1.04
CA PHE A 119 -3.00 -11.99 1.02
C PHE A 119 -2.96 -13.34 0.29
N ALA A 120 -3.03 -14.41 1.04
CA ALA A 120 -2.75 -15.75 0.53
C ALA A 120 -3.88 -16.74 0.84
N THR A 121 -4.13 -17.65 -0.10
CA THR A 121 -4.86 -18.89 0.20
C THR A 121 -3.93 -19.92 0.82
N LEU A 122 -4.48 -20.98 1.43
CA LEU A 122 -3.70 -22.07 2.00
C LEU A 122 -2.74 -22.71 0.98
N ASP A 123 -3.18 -22.90 -0.27
CA ASP A 123 -2.36 -23.47 -1.34
C ASP A 123 -1.17 -22.56 -1.70
N GLU A 124 -1.37 -21.24 -1.62
CA GLU A 124 -0.31 -20.26 -1.84
C GLU A 124 0.72 -20.28 -0.71
N LEU A 125 0.27 -20.33 0.55
CA LEU A 125 1.15 -20.48 1.71
C LEU A 125 2.02 -21.73 1.59
N GLN A 126 1.43 -22.88 1.26
CA GLN A 126 2.19 -24.11 1.02
C GLN A 126 3.17 -24.00 -0.14
N SER A 127 2.83 -23.25 -1.19
CA SER A 127 3.71 -23.01 -2.33
C SER A 127 4.89 -22.11 -1.98
N LEU A 128 4.67 -21.10 -1.14
CA LEU A 128 5.69 -20.19 -0.61
C LEU A 128 6.64 -20.96 0.33
N GLU A 129 6.12 -21.81 1.22
CA GLU A 129 6.94 -22.66 2.09
C GLU A 129 7.84 -23.63 1.29
N LYS A 130 7.33 -24.22 0.19
CA LYS A 130 8.13 -25.04 -0.73
C LYS A 130 9.27 -24.26 -1.39
N GLN A 131 9.11 -22.94 -1.53
CA GLN A 131 10.16 -22.03 -2.00
C GLN A 131 11.09 -21.57 -0.88
N LYS A 132 10.97 -22.17 0.32
CA LYS A 132 11.77 -21.87 1.52
C LYS A 132 11.53 -20.46 2.07
N LEU A 133 10.36 -19.89 1.82
CA LEU A 133 9.94 -18.66 2.49
C LEU A 133 9.47 -18.99 3.91
N PRO A 134 9.83 -18.17 4.92
CA PRO A 134 9.54 -18.42 6.33
C PRO A 134 8.09 -18.03 6.68
N VAL A 135 7.11 -18.63 5.99
CA VAL A 135 5.68 -18.33 6.18
C VAL A 135 5.23 -18.53 7.63
N SER A 136 5.82 -19.49 8.34
CA SER A 136 5.57 -19.75 9.76
C SER A 136 5.96 -18.60 10.70
N GLU A 137 6.78 -17.67 10.24
CA GLU A 137 7.18 -16.47 10.99
C GLU A 137 6.25 -15.28 10.75
N TRP A 138 5.34 -15.38 9.77
CA TRP A 138 4.43 -14.28 9.45
C TRP A 138 3.30 -14.18 10.46
N GLN A 139 2.92 -12.94 10.76
CA GLN A 139 1.83 -12.67 11.69
C GLN A 139 0.51 -12.55 10.92
N GLU A 140 -0.46 -13.41 11.20
CA GLU A 140 -1.81 -13.22 10.67
C GLU A 140 -2.43 -11.94 11.25
N ILE A 141 -3.01 -11.13 10.37
CA ILE A 141 -3.67 -9.87 10.70
C ILE A 141 -5.10 -9.88 10.15
N SER A 142 -6.00 -9.13 10.79
CA SER A 142 -7.34 -8.87 10.26
C SER A 142 -7.39 -7.43 9.78
N LEU A 143 -7.51 -7.25 8.47
CA LEU A 143 -7.78 -5.94 7.87
C LEU A 143 -9.29 -5.84 7.68
N GLU A 144 -9.95 -5.05 8.53
CA GLU A 144 -11.34 -4.68 8.29
C GLU A 144 -11.40 -3.81 7.03
N SER A 145 -12.34 -4.11 6.14
CA SER A 145 -12.64 -3.23 5.01
C SER A 145 -13.10 -1.87 5.54
N GLU A 146 -12.53 -0.76 5.07
CA GLU A 146 -13.05 0.60 5.32
C GLU A 146 -14.41 0.87 4.66
N GLU A 147 -15.21 -0.15 4.38
CA GLU A 147 -16.63 0.02 4.08
C GLU A 147 -17.40 0.11 5.40
N GLY A 148 -17.59 1.33 5.90
CA GLY A 148 -18.65 1.55 6.90
C GLY A 148 -18.43 2.55 8.01
N VAL A 149 -17.42 3.44 7.96
CA VAL A 149 -17.53 4.67 8.77
C VAL A 149 -18.51 5.59 8.07
N THR A 150 -19.81 5.34 8.28
CA THR A 150 -20.83 6.35 8.00
C THR A 150 -20.49 7.50 8.94
N PRO A 151 -20.07 8.69 8.45
CA PRO A 151 -19.88 9.81 9.34
C PRO A 151 -21.24 10.05 10.00
N LEU A 152 -21.30 9.92 11.32
CA LEU A 152 -22.49 10.34 12.05
C LEU A 152 -22.72 11.81 11.68
N PRO A 153 -23.92 12.19 11.21
CA PRO A 153 -24.20 13.58 10.90
C PRO A 153 -24.01 14.38 12.18
N MET A 154 -22.91 15.13 12.23
CA MET A 154 -22.56 16.00 13.32
C MET A 154 -23.49 17.21 13.22
N ASP A 155 -24.35 17.42 14.22
CA ASP A 155 -25.29 18.52 14.15
C ASP A 155 -24.61 19.85 14.54
N ALA A 156 -25.33 20.96 14.35
CA ALA A 156 -24.78 22.29 14.63
C ALA A 156 -24.44 22.51 16.12
N SER A 157 -24.99 21.70 17.03
CA SER A 157 -24.67 21.71 18.46
C SER A 157 -23.34 21.02 18.71
N ASP A 158 -23.13 19.85 18.12
CA ASP A 158 -21.87 19.09 18.23
C ASP A 158 -20.68 19.92 17.72
N LEU A 159 -20.82 20.54 16.53
CA LEU A 159 -19.78 21.42 15.97
C LEU A 159 -19.45 22.60 16.88
N LYS A 160 -20.46 23.19 17.55
CA LYS A 160 -20.23 24.29 18.50
C LYS A 160 -19.51 23.81 19.75
N GLN A 161 -19.87 22.65 20.29
CA GLN A 161 -19.20 22.09 21.46
C GLN A 161 -17.74 21.74 21.17
N THR A 162 -17.47 21.10 20.03
CA THR A 162 -16.10 20.77 19.63
C THR A 162 -15.27 22.03 19.37
N ALA A 163 -15.82 23.03 18.69
CA ALA A 163 -15.12 24.30 18.45
C ALA A 163 -14.84 25.09 19.75
N GLN A 164 -15.76 25.03 20.72
CA GLN A 164 -15.61 25.65 22.04
C GLN A 164 -14.51 24.94 22.85
N ALA A 165 -14.52 23.60 22.88
CA ALA A 165 -13.50 22.81 23.57
C ALA A 165 -12.09 23.05 22.98
N ILE A 166 -11.96 23.12 21.65
CA ILE A 166 -10.69 23.45 21.00
C ILE A 166 -10.22 24.86 21.39
N LYS A 167 -11.14 25.84 21.42
CA LYS A 167 -10.78 27.21 21.84
C LYS A 167 -10.32 27.28 23.28
N GLU A 168 -10.96 26.56 24.19
CA GLU A 168 -10.60 26.56 25.61
C GLU A 168 -9.23 25.92 25.87
N VAL A 169 -8.88 24.89 25.09
CA VAL A 169 -7.59 24.19 25.21
C VAL A 169 -6.45 24.99 24.58
N PHE A 170 -6.67 25.60 23.41
CA PHE A 170 -5.58 26.20 22.62
C PHE A 170 -5.50 27.73 22.71
N PHE A 171 -6.54 28.40 23.20
CA PHE A 171 -6.56 29.84 23.45
C PHE A 171 -7.11 30.13 24.84
N PRO A 172 -6.42 29.68 25.91
CA PRO A 172 -6.87 29.98 27.26
C PRO A 172 -6.89 31.51 27.44
N LYS A 173 -8.03 32.04 27.91
CA LYS A 173 -8.14 33.45 28.24
C LYS A 173 -7.20 33.70 29.42
N HIS A 174 -6.11 34.42 29.17
CA HIS A 174 -5.31 35.01 30.24
C HIS A 174 -6.17 36.09 30.91
N GLU A 175 -6.63 35.82 32.14
CA GLU A 175 -7.08 36.85 33.08
C GLU A 175 -5.88 37.64 33.63
#